data_AF-A0A8A4KFL6-F1
#
_entry.id   AF-A0A8A4KFL6-F1
#
_cell.length_a   1.000
_cell.length_b   1.000
_cell.length_c   1.000
_cell.angle_alpha   90.00
_cell.angle_beta   90.00
_cell.angle_gamma   90.00
#
_symmetry.space_group_name_H-M   'P 1'
#
loop_
_entity.id
_entity.type
_entity.pdbx_description
1 polymer ?
#
loop_
_entity_poly.entity_id
_entity_poly.type
_entity_poly.pdbx_seq_one_letter_code
_entity_poly.pdbx_strand_id
1 'polypeptide(L)'
;MQTAKFVKKAAGFALCFVVAFMLSRYGMPLYSLTAWIVDHSHQAFGRYQADIYEAGTDPVTFFALLAVITFYAAILYGLIRVMFRKLKGPA
;
A
#
# COMPACT_ATOMS: atom_id res chain seq x y z
N MET A 1 7.18 -15.64 -23.44
CA MET A 1 7.04 -14.16 -23.56
C MET A 1 5.98 -13.54 -22.62
N GLN A 2 4.83 -14.19 -22.39
CA GLN A 2 3.79 -13.66 -21.50
C GLN A 2 4.24 -13.53 -20.04
N THR A 3 4.99 -14.52 -19.53
CA THR A 3 5.58 -14.52 -18.19
C THR A 3 6.51 -13.33 -17.98
N ALA A 4 7.40 -13.04 -18.94
CA ALA A 4 8.31 -11.89 -18.86
C ALA A 4 7.57 -10.54 -18.79
N LYS A 5 6.47 -10.38 -19.56
CA LYS A 5 5.62 -9.19 -19.50
C LYS A 5 4.90 -9.06 -18.15
N PHE A 6 4.50 -10.19 -17.56
CA PHE A 6 3.89 -10.21 -16.23
C PHE A 6 4.91 -9.84 -15.14
N VAL A 7 6.09 -10.47 -15.14
CA VAL A 7 7.18 -10.18 -14.20
C VAL A 7 7.55 -8.70 -14.24
N LYS A 8 7.65 -8.09 -15.43
CA LYS A 8 7.95 -6.65 -15.55
C LYS A 8 6.89 -5.77 -14.89
N LYS A 9 5.61 -6.11 -15.02
CA LYS A 9 4.51 -5.37 -14.36
C LYS A 9 4.53 -5.57 -12.84
N ALA A 10 4.73 -6.80 -12.39
CA ALA A 10 4.82 -7.13 -10.97
C ALA A 10 6.02 -6.41 -10.30
N ALA A 11 7.18 -6.40 -10.96
CA ALA A 11 8.35 -5.66 -10.49
C ALA A 11 8.09 -4.14 -10.40
N GLY A 12 7.43 -3.57 -11.42
CA GLY A 12 7.03 -2.16 -11.38
C GLY A 12 6.07 -1.83 -10.25
N PHE A 13 5.10 -2.71 -9.98
CA PHE A 13 4.20 -2.56 -8.83
C PHE A 13 4.94 -2.71 -7.49
N ALA A 14 5.81 -3.70 -7.36
CA ALA A 14 6.63 -3.91 -6.16
C ALA A 14 7.49 -2.68 -5.86
N LEU A 15 8.06 -2.04 -6.88
CA LEU A 15 8.79 -0.77 -6.71
C LEU A 15 7.87 0.36 -6.22
N CYS A 16 6.66 0.48 -6.79
CA CYS A 16 5.67 1.45 -6.30
C CYS A 16 5.27 1.18 -4.85
N PHE A 17 5.18 -0.09 -4.45
CA PHE A 17 4.89 -0.49 -3.08
C PHE A 17 5.99 -0.06 -2.11
N VAL A 18 7.26 -0.31 -2.46
CA VAL A 18 8.41 0.14 -1.64
C VAL A 18 8.42 1.67 -1.53
N VAL A 19 8.18 2.40 -2.61
CA VAL A 19 8.11 3.87 -2.59
C VAL A 19 6.96 4.35 -1.71
N ALA A 20 5.76 3.79 -1.87
CA ALA A 20 4.61 4.10 -1.03
C ALA A 20 4.92 3.88 0.45
N PHE A 21 5.52 2.73 0.79
CA PHE A 21 5.93 2.42 2.14
C PHE A 21 6.91 3.46 2.70
N MET A 22 7.93 3.84 1.91
CA MET A 22 8.90 4.85 2.32
C MET A 22 8.24 6.20 2.60
N LEU A 23 7.26 6.60 1.79
CA LEU A 23 6.51 7.85 1.96
C LEU A 23 5.54 7.83 3.15
N SER A 24 5.16 6.64 3.62
CA SER A 24 4.29 6.42 4.79
C SER A 24 5.04 6.37 6.12
N ARG A 25 6.38 6.41 6.14
CA ARG A 25 7.17 6.36 7.40
C ARG A 25 7.14 7.68 8.17
N TYR A 26 7.44 7.65 9.46
CA TYR A 26 7.50 8.84 10.30
C TYR A 26 8.33 9.97 9.65
N GLY A 27 7.80 11.20 9.66
CA GLY A 27 8.43 12.38 9.06
C GLY A 27 8.25 12.49 7.53
N MET A 28 7.56 11.55 6.89
CA MET A 28 7.30 11.55 5.45
C MET A 28 5.87 12.02 5.15
N PRO A 29 5.58 12.48 3.91
CA PRO A 29 4.35 13.21 3.63
C PRO A 29 3.06 12.39 3.76
N LEU A 30 3.12 11.05 3.66
CA LEU A 30 1.93 10.19 3.82
C LEU A 30 1.77 9.66 5.24
N TYR A 31 2.69 9.96 6.16
CA TYR A 31 2.68 9.41 7.51
C TYR A 31 1.40 9.74 8.28
N SER A 32 1.03 11.02 8.35
CA SER A 32 -0.11 11.47 9.15
C SER A 32 -1.42 10.79 8.72
N LEU A 33 -1.63 10.68 7.41
CA LEU A 33 -2.79 9.98 6.85
C LEU A 33 -2.70 8.47 7.11
N THR A 34 -1.53 7.86 6.94
CA THR A 34 -1.32 6.43 7.20
C THR A 34 -1.63 6.10 8.67
N ALA A 35 -1.08 6.88 9.60
CA ALA A 35 -1.29 6.72 11.04
C ALA A 35 -2.76 6.87 11.38
N TRP A 36 -3.44 7.91 10.86
CA TRP A 36 -4.86 8.11 11.10
C TRP A 36 -5.71 6.92 10.63
N ILE A 37 -5.46 6.37 9.44
CA ILE A 37 -6.21 5.21 8.93
C ILE A 37 -5.96 3.97 9.79
N VAL A 38 -4.70 3.73 10.18
CA VAL A 38 -4.31 2.57 11.00
C VAL A 38 -4.96 2.66 12.38
N ASP A 39 -4.87 3.81 13.05
CA ASP A 39 -5.49 4.03 14.35
C ASP A 39 -7.02 3.86 14.28
N HIS A 40 -7.65 4.41 13.24
CA HIS A 40 -9.09 4.27 13.04
C HIS A 40 -9.50 2.82 12.81
N SER A 41 -8.69 2.06 12.05
CA SER A 41 -8.92 0.63 11.82
C SER A 41 -8.79 -0.16 13.12
N HIS A 42 -7.76 0.11 13.92
CA HIS A 42 -7.56 -0.54 15.21
C HIS A 42 -8.72 -0.25 16.17
N GLN A 43 -9.20 0.99 16.24
CA GLN A 43 -10.38 1.33 17.06
C GLN A 43 -11.66 0.63 16.59
N ALA A 44 -11.87 0.51 15.28
CA ALA A 44 -13.06 -0.11 14.72
C ALA A 44 -13.08 -1.63 14.90
N PHE A 45 -11.93 -2.29 14.66
CA PHE A 45 -11.84 -3.74 14.54
C PHE A 45 -11.09 -4.43 15.69
N GLY A 46 -10.35 -3.70 16.53
CA GLY A 46 -9.52 -4.26 17.59
C GLY A 46 -10.31 -5.11 18.61
N ARG A 47 -11.58 -4.79 18.85
CA ARG A 47 -12.45 -5.60 19.73
C ARG A 47 -12.70 -7.03 19.24
N TYR A 48 -12.51 -7.31 17.95
CA TYR A 48 -12.75 -8.63 17.37
C TYR A 48 -11.56 -9.58 17.54
N GLN A 49 -10.44 -9.13 18.11
CA GLN A 49 -9.21 -9.91 18.20
C GLN A 49 -8.96 -10.54 19.59
N ALA A 50 -9.68 -10.09 20.62
CA ALA A 50 -9.36 -10.35 22.04
C ALA A 50 -9.27 -11.84 22.44
N ASP A 51 -10.03 -12.72 21.77
CA ASP A 51 -10.09 -14.15 22.08
C ASP A 51 -9.55 -15.06 20.95
N ILE A 52 -9.07 -14.46 19.86
CA ILE A 52 -8.62 -15.22 18.67
C ILE A 52 -7.09 -15.28 18.59
N TYR A 53 -6.41 -14.25 19.06
CA TYR A 53 -4.96 -14.14 18.95
C TYR A 53 -4.28 -14.00 20.32
N GLU A 54 -3.00 -14.33 20.37
CA GLU A 54 -2.19 -14.20 21.57
C GLU A 54 -2.11 -12.74 22.05
N ALA A 55 -2.04 -12.56 23.36
CA ALA A 55 -1.93 -11.23 23.96
C ALA A 55 -0.70 -10.49 23.41
N GLY A 56 -0.90 -9.23 23.01
CA GLY A 56 0.16 -8.38 22.42
C GLY A 56 0.30 -8.52 20.90
N THR A 57 -0.45 -9.40 20.25
CA THR A 57 -0.59 -9.38 18.80
C THR A 57 -1.55 -8.27 18.36
N ASP A 58 -1.21 -7.60 17.26
CA ASP A 58 -2.06 -6.56 16.66
C ASP A 58 -2.22 -6.78 15.15
N PRO A 59 -2.93 -7.85 14.75
CA PRO A 59 -3.16 -8.16 13.34
C PRO A 59 -3.91 -7.02 12.63
N VAL A 60 -4.81 -6.31 13.32
CA VAL A 60 -5.60 -5.22 12.72
C VAL A 60 -4.69 -4.11 12.21
N THR A 61 -3.77 -3.63 13.05
CA THR A 61 -2.79 -2.60 12.67
C THR A 61 -1.90 -3.07 11.53
N PHE A 62 -1.43 -4.33 11.56
CA PHE A 62 -0.61 -4.90 10.50
C PHE A 62 -1.34 -4.93 9.15
N PHE A 63 -2.56 -5.46 9.11
CA PHE A 63 -3.33 -5.56 7.87
C PHE A 63 -3.82 -4.19 7.39
N ALA A 64 -4.16 -3.28 8.29
CA ALA A 64 -4.51 -1.90 7.93
C ALA A 64 -3.34 -1.19 7.24
N LEU A 65 -2.13 -1.33 7.79
CA LEU A 65 -0.91 -0.76 7.21
C LEU A 65 -0.60 -1.39 5.84
N LEU A 66 -0.67 -2.71 5.73
CA LEU A 66 -0.47 -3.42 4.46
C LEU A 66 -1.48 -3.00 3.40
N ALA A 67 -2.76 -2.89 3.77
CA ALA A 67 -3.84 -2.48 2.87
C ALA A 67 -3.64 -1.04 2.38
N VAL A 68 -3.33 -0.09 3.28
CA VAL A 68 -3.08 1.31 2.94
C VAL A 68 -1.90 1.46 1.99
N ILE A 69 -0.78 0.81 2.27
CA ILE A 69 0.41 0.90 1.40
C ILE A 69 0.11 0.28 0.04
N THR A 70 -0.60 -0.84 0.01
CA THR A 70 -1.04 -1.48 -1.25
C THR A 70 -1.92 -0.53 -2.07
N PHE A 71 -2.83 0.18 -1.40
CA PHE A 71 -3.70 1.17 -2.04
C PHE A 71 -2.90 2.34 -2.64
N TYR A 72 -1.97 2.91 -1.88
CA TYR A 72 -1.07 3.96 -2.39
C TYR A 72 -0.20 3.47 -3.54
N ALA A 73 0.32 2.24 -3.46
CA ALA A 73 1.10 1.62 -4.53
C ALA A 73 0.27 1.47 -5.82
N ALA A 74 -1.00 1.07 -5.69
CA ALA A 74 -1.92 0.95 -6.83
C ALA A 74 -2.19 2.31 -7.48
N ILE A 75 -2.39 3.36 -6.69
CA ILE A 75 -2.55 4.74 -7.19
C ILE A 75 -1.28 5.17 -7.93
N LEU A 76 -0.10 5.04 -7.30
CA LEU A 76 1.18 5.43 -7.90
C LEU A 76 1.43 4.69 -9.21
N TYR A 77 1.26 3.37 -9.21
CA TYR A 77 1.45 2.54 -10.41
C TYR A 77 0.46 2.93 -11.52
N GLY A 78 -0.80 3.23 -11.17
CA GLY A 78 -1.81 3.74 -12.08
C GLY A 78 -1.43 5.08 -12.70
N LEU A 79 -1.02 6.05 -11.88
CA LEU A 79 -0.57 7.38 -12.32
C LEU A 79 0.64 7.29 -13.25
N ILE A 80 1.65 6.51 -12.88
CA ILE A 80 2.85 6.27 -13.69
C ILE A 80 2.45 5.68 -15.05
N ARG A 81 1.55 4.69 -15.07
CA ARG A 81 1.08 4.06 -16.31
C ARG A 81 0.31 5.04 -17.19
N VAL A 82 -0.52 5.91 -16.62
CA VAL A 82 -1.24 6.95 -17.36
C VAL A 82 -0.27 7.98 -17.93
N MET A 83 0.70 8.43 -17.14
CA MET A 83 1.74 9.36 -17.57
C MET A 83 2.55 8.80 -18.74
N PHE A 84 3.02 7.56 -18.65
CA PHE A 84 3.74 6.91 -19.76
C PHE A 84 2.88 6.76 -21.02
N ARG A 85 1.57 6.52 -20.89
CA ARG A 85 0.66 6.46 -22.05
C ARG A 85 0.53 7.82 -22.71
N LYS A 86 0.39 8.90 -21.94
CA LYS A 86 0.30 10.26 -22.47
C LYS A 86 1.60 10.70 -23.15
N LEU A 87 2.75 10.36 -22.57
CA LEU A 87 4.07 10.70 -23.11
C LEU A 87 4.42 9.94 -24.40
N LYS A 88 3.78 8.78 -24.65
CA LYS A 88 4.01 8.01 -25.88
C LYS A 88 3.26 8.52 -27.11
N GLY A 89 2.39 9.53 -26.95
CA GLY A 89 1.51 10.04 -28.01
C GLY A 89 0.41 9.05 -28.42
N PRO A 90 -0.71 9.50 -29.01
CA PRO A 90 -1.55 8.61 -29.81
C PRO A 90 -0.67 8.14 -30.98
N ALA A 91 -0.51 6.83 -31.11
CA ALA A 91 0.07 6.24 -32.32
C ALA A 91 -0.84 6.52 -33.52
#